data_AF-A0A916QPI0-F1
#
_entry.id   AF-A0A916QPI0-F1
#
_cell.length_a   1.000
_cell.length_b   1.000
_cell.length_c   1.000
_cell.angle_alpha   90.00
_cell.angle_beta   90.00
_cell.angle_gamma   90.00
#
_symmetry.space_group_name_H-M   'P 1'
#
loop_
_entity.id
_entity.type
_entity.pdbx_description
1 polymer ?
#
loop_
_entity_poly.entity_id
_entity_poly.type
_entity_poly.pdbx_seq_one_letter_code
_entity_poly.pdbx_strand_id
1 'polypeptide(L)' 'MRIIKTTGTMKNGEVKITVSPEFDNGEVDIILIAKNEPDEFEIMREIAKAKGYDSQEKILDLIKKVKLEMLQEKDRIK' A
#
# COMPACT_ATOMS: atom_id res chain seq x y z
N MET A 1 0.73 -7.07 28.82
CA MET A 1 0.82 -6.22 27.62
C MET A 1 -0.54 -5.57 27.41
N ARG A 2 -0.60 -4.24 27.35
CA ARG A 2 -1.84 -3.48 27.15
C ARG A 2 -1.57 -2.45 26.05
N ILE A 3 -2.39 -2.45 25.00
CA ILE A 3 -2.26 -1.50 23.88
C ILE A 3 -3.18 -0.31 24.18
N ILE A 4 -2.62 0.89 24.18
CA ILE A 4 -3.38 2.14 24.31
C ILE A 4 -3.30 2.87 22.98
N LYS A 5 -4.45 3.19 22.41
CA LYS A 5 -4.55 4.02 21.22
C LYS A 5 -4.66 5.49 21.67
N THR A 6 -3.61 6.25 21.44
CA THR A 6 -3.59 7.70 21.67
C THR A 6 -3.21 8.42 20.38
N THR A 7 -3.64 9.68 20.24
CA THR A 7 -3.27 10.52 19.09
C THR A 7 -2.17 11.49 19.51
N GLY A 8 -1.01 11.35 18.88
CA GLY A 8 0.08 12.33 19.00
C GLY A 8 -0.02 13.43 17.96
N THR A 9 0.57 14.58 18.25
CA THR A 9 0.75 15.65 17.25
C THR A 9 2.13 15.51 16.62
N MET A 10 2.17 15.51 15.29
CA MET A 10 3.43 15.48 14.53
C MET A 10 3.82 16.89 14.10
N LYS A 11 5.04 17.32 14.42
CA LYS A 11 5.60 18.62 14.02
C LYS A 11 7.09 18.48 13.73
N ASN A 12 7.52 18.89 12.54
CA ASN A 12 8.93 18.85 12.12
C ASN A 12 9.60 17.46 12.26
N GLY A 13 8.85 16.37 12.04
CA GLY A 13 9.37 15.00 12.20
C GLY A 13 9.39 14.49 13.64
N GLU A 14 8.98 15.31 14.61
CA GLU A 14 8.84 14.90 16.01
C GLU A 14 7.37 14.54 16.30
N VAL A 15 7.17 13.43 17.01
CA VAL A 15 5.86 12.98 17.50
C VAL A 15 5.80 13.21 19.00
N LYS A 16 4.93 14.13 19.44
CA LYS A 16 4.68 14.38 20.86
C LYS A 16 3.41 13.66 21.30
N ILE A 17 3.56 12.77 22.28
CA ILE A 17 2.46 11.99 22.86
C ILE A 17 2.45 12.26 24.36
N THR A 18 1.28 12.58 24.90
CA THR A 18 1.06 12.62 26.34
C THR A 18 0.37 11.31 26.74
N VAL A 19 1.02 10.53 27.60
CA VAL A 19 0.46 9.30 28.17
C VAL A 19 0.01 9.56 29.62
N SER A 20 -0.83 8.67 30.16
CA SER A 20 -1.32 8.77 31.54
C SER A 20 -0.15 8.62 32.53
N PRO A 21 -0.17 9.30 33.70
CA PRO A 21 0.91 9.21 34.71
C PRO A 21 1.18 7.78 35.23
N GLU A 22 0.23 6.87 35.02
CA GLU A 22 0.40 5.44 35.32
C GLU A 22 1.52 4.77 34.48
N PHE A 23 2.06 5.47 33.47
CA PHE A 23 3.17 5.02 32.61
C PHE A 23 4.49 5.77 32.86
N ASP A 24 4.57 6.67 33.86
CA ASP A 24 5.71 7.60 34.07
C ASP A 24 7.08 6.94 34.27
N ASN A 25 7.16 5.62 34.48
CA ASN A 25 8.41 4.87 34.67
C ASN A 25 8.46 3.53 33.92
N GLY A 26 7.68 3.37 32.84
CA GLY A 26 7.65 2.15 32.02
C GLY A 26 8.23 2.34 30.63
N GLU A 27 8.80 1.27 30.05
CA GLU A 27 9.10 1.22 28.61
C GLU A 27 7.80 1.05 27.81
N VAL A 28 7.71 1.73 26.67
CA VAL A 28 6.54 1.69 25.79
C VAL A 28 6.95 1.41 24.35
N ASP A 29 6.24 0.48 23.71
CA ASP A 29 6.34 0.27 22.27
C ASP A 29 5.46 1.29 21.53
N ILE A 30 6.04 1.99 20.54
CA ILE A 30 5.32 2.98 19.73
C ILE A 30 4.99 2.38 18.36
N ILE A 31 3.69 2.37 18.01
CA ILE A 31 3.21 1.97 16.68
C ILE A 31 2.73 3.23 15.94
N LEU A 32 3.39 3.57 14.83
CA LEU A 32 3.00 4.67 13.95
C LEU A 32 2.15 4.14 12.80
N ILE A 33 0.96 4.71 12.61
CA ILE A 33 0.06 4.38 11.50
C ILE A 33 -0.23 5.66 10.71
N ALA A 34 0.36 5.77 9.53
CA ALA A 34 0.05 6.86 8.60
C ALA A 34 -1.32 6.59 7.95
N LYS A 35 -2.30 7.47 8.18
CA LYS A 35 -3.67 7.32 7.63
C LYS A 35 -3.82 7.80 6.18
N ASN A 36 -2.91 8.67 5.73
CA ASN A 36 -3.02 9.36 4.45
C ASN A 36 -1.80 9.12 3.55
N GLU A 37 -0.93 8.17 3.92
CA GLU A 37 0.08 7.71 2.99
C GLU A 37 -0.56 6.64 2.11
N PRO A 38 -0.49 6.79 0.77
CA PRO A 38 -0.98 5.77 -0.11
C PRO A 38 -0.21 4.49 0.19
N ASP A 39 -0.93 3.40 0.41
CA ASP A 39 -0.29 2.12 0.57
C ASP A 39 0.42 1.72 -0.75
N GLU A 40 1.29 0.71 -0.69
CA GLU A 40 2.02 0.27 -1.88
C GLU A 40 1.09 -0.06 -3.05
N PHE A 41 -0.13 -0.53 -2.76
CA PHE A 41 -1.12 -0.88 -3.76
C PHE A 41 -1.74 0.37 -4.43
N GLU A 42 -2.04 1.40 -3.65
CA GLU A 42 -2.48 2.71 -4.15
C GLU A 42 -1.39 3.37 -4.99
N ILE A 43 -0.13 3.31 -4.56
CA ILE A 43 1.02 3.80 -5.33
C ILE A 43 1.13 3.06 -6.67
N MET A 44 1.08 1.73 -6.64
CA MET A 44 1.11 0.90 -7.84
C MET A 44 -0.04 1.22 -8.79
N ARG A 45 -1.24 1.43 -8.25
CA ARG A 45 -2.44 1.77 -9.05
C ARG A 45 -2.31 3.14 -9.72
N GLU A 46 -1.81 4.15 -9.02
CA GLU A 46 -1.56 5.47 -9.61
C GLU A 46 -0.50 5.41 -10.72
N ILE A 47 0.55 4.59 -10.55
CA ILE A 47 1.54 4.33 -11.62
C ILE A 47 0.88 3.65 -12.83
N ALA A 48 0.00 2.68 -12.61
CA ALA A 48 -0.72 1.99 -13.68
C ALA A 48 -1.62 2.95 -14.46
N LYS A 49 -2.36 3.81 -13.76
CA LYS A 49 -3.17 4.89 -14.35
C LYS A 49 -2.33 5.85 -15.18
N ALA A 50 -1.22 6.34 -14.64
CA ALA A 50 -0.34 7.28 -15.34
C ALA A 50 0.24 6.68 -16.64
N LYS A 51 0.49 5.37 -16.67
CA LYS A 51 0.93 4.63 -17.86
C LYS A 51 -0.23 4.20 -18.79
N GLY A 52 -1.46 4.59 -18.45
CA GLY A 52 -2.68 4.32 -19.22
C GLY A 52 -3.15 2.87 -19.16
N TYR A 53 -2.72 2.10 -18.16
CA TYR A 53 -3.13 0.70 -17.98
C TYR A 53 -4.49 0.54 -17.26
N ASP A 54 -5.10 1.64 -16.81
CA ASP A 54 -6.43 1.63 -16.17
C ASP A 54 -7.59 1.84 -17.17
N SER A 55 -7.31 1.86 -18.49
CA SER A 55 -8.36 1.92 -19.50
C SER A 55 -8.86 0.52 -19.86
N GLN A 56 -10.19 0.38 -20.01
CA GLN A 56 -10.82 -0.87 -20.45
C GLN A 56 -10.22 -1.40 -21.76
N GLU A 57 -9.85 -0.49 -22.67
CA GLU A 57 -9.20 -0.81 -23.94
C GLU A 57 -7.84 -1.48 -23.73
N LYS A 58 -6.96 -0.93 -22.88
CA LYS A 58 -5.66 -1.54 -22.59
C LYS A 58 -5.77 -2.87 -21.87
N ILE A 59 -6.77 -3.02 -21.00
CA ILE A 59 -7.05 -4.30 -20.33
C ILE A 59 -7.43 -5.36 -21.38
N LEU A 60 -8.31 -5.03 -22.32
CA LEU A 60 -8.73 -5.93 -23.39
C LEU A 60 -7.57 -6.27 -24.34
N ASP A 61 -6.70 -5.31 -24.66
CA ASP A 61 -5.51 -5.54 -25.45
C ASP A 61 -4.53 -6.49 -24.74
N LEU A 62 -4.33 -6.32 -23.43
CA LEU A 62 -3.49 -7.21 -22.64
C LEU A 62 -4.04 -8.64 -22.65
N ILE A 63 -5.35 -8.81 -22.42
CA ILE A 63 -6.04 -10.11 -22.47
C ILE A 63 -5.87 -10.75 -23.84
N LYS A 64 -6.04 -9.97 -24.92
CA LYS A 64 -5.89 -10.46 -26.29
C LYS A 64 -4.46 -10.92 -26.57
N LYS A 65 -3.47 -10.15 -26.12
CA LYS A 65 -2.05 -10.49 -26.26
C LYS A 65 -1.69 -11.78 -25.52
N VAL A 66 -2.07 -11.91 -24.25
CA VAL A 66 -1.85 -13.12 -23.45
C VAL A 66 -2.52 -14.33 -24.09
N LYS A 67 -3.76 -14.18 -24.57
CA LYS A 67 -4.49 -15.27 -25.24
C LYS A 67 -3.78 -15.74 -26.51
N LEU A 68 -3.23 -14.83 -27.29
CA LEU A 68 -2.45 -15.16 -28.50
C LEU A 68 -1.14 -15.86 -28.13
N GLU A 69 -0.42 -15.37 -27.12
CA GLU A 69 0.81 -16.00 -26.61
C GLU A 69 0.55 -17.44 -26.16
N MET A 70 -0.51 -17.69 -25.38
CA MET A 70 -0.89 -19.04 -24.94
C MET A 70 -1.27 -19.98 -26.09
N LEU A 71 -1.87 -19.47 -27.16
CA LEU A 71 -2.20 -20.28 -28.34
C LEU A 71 -0.94 -20.64 -29.13
N GLN A 72 -0.02 -19.68 -29.31
CA GLN A 72 1.28 -19.91 -29.94
C GLN A 72 2.14 -20.91 -29.16
N GLU A 73 2.12 -20.83 -27.83
CA GLU A 73 2.81 -21.79 -26.96
C GLU A 73 2.26 -23.22 -27.18
N LYS A 74 0.93 -23.37 -27.26
CA LYS A 74 0.29 -24.67 -27.51
C LYS A 74 0.61 -25.25 -28.89
N ASP A 75 0.69 -24.41 -29.91
CA ASP A 75 1.05 -24.84 -31.26
C ASP A 75 2.55 -25.19 -31.39
N ARG A 76 3.42 -24.63 -30.54
CA ARG A 76 4.86 -24.99 -30.47
C ARG A 76 5.12 -26.31 -29.73
N ILE A 77 4.20 -26.76 -28.89
CA ILE A 77 4.31 -28.01 -28.11
C ILE A 77 3.72 -29.21 -28.88
N LYS A 78 3.02 -28.99 -29.99
CA LYS A 78 2.57 -30.04 -30.93
C LYS A 78 3.65 -30.41 -31.94
#